data_AF-A0A4Y9QA34-F1
#
_entry.id   AF-A0A4Y9QA34-F1
#
_cell.length_a   1.000
_cell.length_b   1.000
_cell.length_c   1.000
_cell.angle_alpha   90.00
_cell.angle_beta   90.00
_cell.angle_gamma   90.00
#
_symmetry.space_group_name_H-M   'P 1'
#
loop_
_entity.id
_entity.type
_entity.pdbx_description
1 polymer ?
#
loop_
_entity_poly.entity_id
_entity_poly.type
_entity_poly.pdbx_seq_one_letter_code
_entity_poly.pdbx_strand_id
1 'polypeptide(L)'
;MTISDTELEAGLRSLRARADEIPPPPSDLARRTRERYRAQRRSRAALAAGGLVALVVLVGVPVAASTILTGEGQTATPSGHTSTPATRTGLYGLPTRGDLADDEEWLAAVTALDWGPVDTSLLPAGMEVPDPSVGSRRVAFAGDVASGRVALVLGMDGRNLGFAWFLGPEDAEPDEMALATMPGVVGADGFLGLVDAPSPDALEQSLIVVATPGDTMTWKGPSIVSASGEVDEQTVPLDLDDGIGTHEVSVPFTWDVDVRGPGNQRRGGSLTDSDRSRPGGSAQGIPADVAIADPRGLATMTVRDNAAYIARSVLDEYALGAADAQPTLLAAGPLGVRGDMFGELYGLTHLSGATEVWLTTYVPSRPDSGFQISRFPPAPVGQALMDRVIAVSAESCLLVSAPEGVQAQVLDRAGVVLTTIPLTQGAGAGPMNDPNASKVRVLDAAGSVVGEGPVTRAGE
;
A
#
# COMPACT_ATOMS: atom_id res chain seq x y z
N MET A 1 -21.13 14.08 -18.74
CA MET A 1 -22.32 14.02 -17.88
C MET A 1 -22.50 15.41 -17.26
N THR A 2 -23.52 16.15 -17.65
CA THR A 2 -23.78 17.52 -17.16
C THR A 2 -24.77 17.43 -16.00
N ILE A 3 -24.33 17.79 -14.79
CA ILE A 3 -25.20 17.90 -13.61
C ILE A 3 -26.27 18.94 -13.91
N SER A 4 -27.54 18.60 -13.68
CA SER A 4 -28.65 19.52 -13.91
C SER A 4 -28.67 20.62 -12.84
N ASP A 5 -29.09 21.84 -13.20
CA ASP A 5 -29.22 22.95 -12.23
C ASP A 5 -30.10 22.59 -11.03
N THR A 6 -31.08 21.71 -11.24
CA THR A 6 -31.94 21.14 -10.19
C THR A 6 -31.21 20.26 -9.18
N GLU A 7 -30.22 19.48 -9.62
CA GLU A 7 -29.39 18.66 -8.72
C GLU A 7 -28.40 19.52 -7.94
N LEU A 8 -27.86 20.58 -8.57
CA LEU A 8 -27.02 21.57 -7.89
C LEU A 8 -27.81 22.29 -6.80
N GLU A 9 -29.03 22.73 -7.11
CA GLU A 9 -29.87 23.45 -6.15
C GLU A 9 -30.33 22.54 -5.00
N ALA A 10 -30.67 21.28 -5.27
CA ALA A 10 -30.97 20.28 -4.25
C ALA A 10 -29.75 20.00 -3.35
N GLY A 11 -28.55 19.91 -3.94
CA GLY A 11 -27.29 19.75 -3.21
C GLY A 11 -26.98 20.93 -2.28
N LEU A 12 -27.19 22.16 -2.76
CA LEU A 12 -26.96 23.37 -1.97
C LEU A 12 -27.96 23.52 -0.81
N ARG A 13 -29.24 23.16 -1.02
CA ARG A 13 -30.23 23.15 0.08
C ARG A 13 -29.90 22.08 1.12
N SER A 14 -29.44 20.91 0.69
CA SER A 14 -29.00 19.84 1.59
C SER A 14 -27.77 20.23 2.41
N LEU A 15 -26.78 20.89 1.80
CA LEU A 15 -25.61 21.42 2.50
C LEU A 15 -26.00 22.48 3.54
N ARG A 16 -26.97 23.34 3.23
CA ARG A 16 -27.45 24.36 4.18
C ARG A 16 -28.17 23.72 5.38
N ALA A 17 -29.03 22.74 5.15
CA ALA A 17 -29.70 22.00 6.23
C ALA A 17 -28.70 21.30 7.16
N ARG A 18 -27.65 20.68 6.61
CA ARG A 18 -26.58 20.05 7.40
C ARG A 18 -25.72 21.07 8.14
N ALA A 19 -25.47 22.24 7.55
CA ALA A 19 -24.71 23.30 8.21
C ALA A 19 -25.43 23.86 9.45
N ASP A 20 -26.76 23.89 9.43
CA ASP A 20 -27.59 24.32 10.56
C ASP A 20 -27.66 23.25 11.69
N GLU A 21 -27.34 21.98 11.37
CA GLU A 21 -27.25 20.87 12.34
C GLU A 21 -25.88 20.76 13.02
N ILE A 22 -24.85 21.46 12.52
CA ILE A 22 -23.53 21.48 13.16
C ILE A 22 -23.63 22.37 14.40
N PRO A 23 -23.43 21.82 15.62
CA PRO A 23 -23.44 22.62 16.83
C PRO A 23 -22.39 23.73 16.73
N PRO A 24 -22.69 24.95 17.23
CA PRO A 24 -21.77 26.07 17.13
C PRO A 24 -20.42 25.68 17.72
N PRO A 25 -19.31 26.09 17.09
CA PRO A 25 -17.99 25.72 17.57
C PRO A 25 -17.84 26.16 19.03
N PRO A 26 -17.14 25.37 19.87
CA PRO A 26 -16.86 25.74 21.24
C PRO A 26 -16.31 27.17 21.32
N SER A 27 -16.83 27.97 22.26
CA SER A 27 -16.46 29.39 22.39
C SER A 27 -14.96 29.63 22.63
N ASP A 28 -14.22 28.57 23.00
CA ASP A 28 -12.78 28.59 23.21
C ASP A 28 -11.96 28.05 22.03
N LEU A 29 -12.58 27.65 20.91
CA LEU A 29 -11.89 27.12 19.72
C LEU A 29 -10.84 28.13 19.23
N ALA A 30 -11.21 29.39 19.02
CA ALA A 30 -10.29 30.43 18.57
C ALA A 30 -9.11 30.64 19.54
N ARG A 31 -9.34 30.44 20.84
CA ARG A 31 -8.28 30.51 21.88
C ARG A 31 -7.36 29.30 21.76
N ARG A 32 -7.88 28.07 21.67
CA ARG A 32 -7.09 26.84 21.52
C ARG A 32 -6.25 26.86 20.23
N THR A 33 -6.81 27.34 19.12
CA THR A 33 -6.07 27.45 17.85
C THR A 33 -4.93 28.47 17.97
N ARG A 34 -5.17 29.62 18.62
CA ARG A 34 -4.11 30.63 18.89
C ARG A 34 -3.04 30.10 19.84
N GLU A 35 -3.41 29.36 20.88
CA GLU A 35 -2.48 28.74 21.83
C GLU A 35 -1.60 27.69 21.14
N ARG A 36 -2.21 26.81 20.33
CA ARG A 36 -1.49 25.81 19.53
C ARG A 36 -0.55 26.47 18.53
N TYR A 37 -1.00 27.51 17.84
CA TYR A 37 -0.17 28.26 16.89
C TYR A 37 1.02 28.97 17.58
N ARG A 38 0.81 29.54 18.78
CA ARG A 38 1.89 30.14 19.59
C ARG A 38 2.87 29.11 20.13
N ALA A 39 2.41 27.92 20.51
CA ALA A 39 3.27 26.81 20.93
C ALA A 39 4.13 26.32 19.75
N GLN A 40 3.51 26.11 18.59
CA GLN A 40 4.18 25.67 17.37
C GLN A 40 5.20 26.72 16.87
N ARG A 41 4.87 28.01 16.94
CA ARG A 41 5.82 29.09 16.60
C ARG A 41 7.03 29.15 17.54
N ARG A 42 6.84 28.91 18.84
CA ARG A 42 7.96 28.84 19.81
C ARG A 42 8.87 27.64 19.55
N SER A 43 8.31 26.49 19.18
CA SER A 43 9.12 25.31 18.81
C SER A 43 9.95 25.54 17.54
N ARG A 44 9.42 26.24 16.53
CA ARG A 44 10.14 26.57 15.30
C ARG A 44 11.22 27.63 15.50
N ALA A 45 10.99 28.62 16.36
CA ALA A 45 11.98 29.65 16.67
C ALA A 45 13.19 29.09 17.44
N ALA A 46 12.97 28.09 18.32
CA ALA A 46 14.05 27.42 19.05
C ALA A 46 15.00 26.63 18.12
N LEU A 47 14.48 26.02 17.05
CA LEU A 47 15.28 25.30 16.05
C LEU A 47 16.08 26.25 15.14
N ALA A 48 15.53 27.42 14.78
CA ALA A 48 16.23 28.40 13.94
C ALA A 48 17.37 29.13 14.67
N ALA A 49 17.26 29.34 15.99
CA ALA A 49 18.30 30.00 16.78
C ALA A 49 19.53 29.09 17.00
N GLY A 50 19.35 27.77 17.07
CA GLY A 50 20.45 26.81 17.20
C GLY A 50 21.33 26.72 15.96
N GLY A 51 20.75 26.85 14.75
CA GLY A 51 21.49 26.75 13.49
C GLY A 51 22.37 27.97 13.15
N LEU A 52 22.01 29.17 13.66
CA LEU A 52 22.69 30.41 13.27
C LEU A 52 23.99 30.66 14.06
N VAL A 53 24.12 30.09 15.27
CA VAL A 53 25.37 30.19 16.07
C VAL A 53 26.48 29.29 15.50
N ALA A 54 26.13 28.17 14.86
CA ALA A 54 27.10 27.28 14.22
C ALA A 54 27.68 27.87 12.92
N LEU A 55 26.95 28.75 12.23
CA LEU A 55 27.32 29.25 10.90
C LEU A 55 28.20 30.51 10.94
N VAL A 56 28.23 31.23 12.07
CA VAL A 56 29.05 32.46 12.22
C VAL A 56 30.52 32.17 12.53
N VAL A 57 30.88 30.95 12.92
CA VAL A 57 32.28 30.59 13.29
C VAL A 57 33.14 30.20 12.07
N LEU A 58 32.56 29.93 10.90
CA LEU A 58 33.28 29.23 9.82
C LEU A 58 33.64 30.03 8.55
N VAL A 59 33.27 31.30 8.40
CA VAL A 59 33.60 32.06 7.17
C VAL A 59 34.13 33.46 7.48
N GLY A 60 35.45 33.57 7.53
CA GLY A 60 36.17 34.84 7.68
C GLY A 60 37.43 34.91 6.84
N VAL A 61 37.30 35.02 5.51
CA VAL A 61 38.36 35.53 4.62
C VAL A 61 37.73 36.50 3.61
N PRO A 62 38.18 37.77 3.54
CA PRO A 62 37.68 38.74 2.56
C PRO A 62 38.56 38.71 1.31
N VAL A 63 37.94 38.56 0.13
CA VAL A 63 38.58 38.93 -1.14
C VAL A 63 37.72 39.99 -1.81
N ALA A 64 38.25 41.20 -1.83
CA ALA A 64 37.71 42.34 -2.53
C ALA A 64 38.27 42.42 -3.95
N ALA A 65 37.39 42.92 -4.83
CA ALA A 65 37.65 43.70 -6.03
C ALA A 65 38.25 43.00 -7.27
N SER A 66 37.40 42.88 -8.29
CA SER A 66 37.69 43.44 -9.62
C SER A 66 36.39 43.70 -10.37
N THR A 67 35.94 44.95 -10.32
CA THR A 67 35.03 45.55 -11.29
C THR A 67 35.81 45.85 -12.56
N ILE A 68 35.31 45.49 -13.75
CA ILE A 68 35.53 46.25 -14.99
C ILE A 68 34.64 45.74 -16.16
N LEU A 69 33.92 46.72 -16.73
CA LEU A 69 33.43 46.93 -18.10
C LEU A 69 32.22 46.14 -18.66
N THR A 70 31.12 46.90 -18.70
CA THR A 70 30.03 46.97 -19.68
C THR A 70 30.45 46.73 -21.14
N GLY A 71 29.75 45.80 -21.80
CA GLY A 71 29.65 45.69 -23.25
C GLY A 71 28.26 45.18 -23.61
N GLU A 72 27.46 46.02 -24.27
CA GLU A 72 26.20 45.61 -24.90
C GLU A 72 26.50 44.71 -26.10
N GLY A 73 26.30 43.41 -25.91
CA GLY A 73 26.28 42.41 -26.96
C GLY A 73 25.12 41.48 -26.68
N GLN A 74 24.03 41.64 -27.43
CA GLN A 74 22.88 40.76 -27.38
C GLN A 74 23.24 39.44 -28.08
N THR A 75 23.97 38.58 -27.37
CA THR A 75 24.19 37.19 -27.74
C THR A 75 22.97 36.38 -27.30
N ALA A 76 22.52 35.49 -28.20
CA ALA A 76 21.47 34.52 -27.90
C ALA A 76 21.85 33.71 -26.65
N THR A 77 21.08 33.87 -25.58
CA THR A 77 21.23 33.09 -24.36
C THR A 77 21.02 31.62 -24.70
N PRO A 78 22.00 30.72 -24.49
CA PRO A 78 21.77 29.30 -24.63
C PRO A 78 20.70 28.89 -23.60
N SER A 79 19.56 28.39 -24.08
CA SER A 79 18.48 27.80 -23.28
C SER A 79 18.89 26.44 -22.69
N GLY A 80 20.09 26.35 -22.13
CA GLY A 80 20.66 25.17 -21.51
C GLY A 80 21.16 25.55 -20.13
N HIS A 81 20.26 25.96 -19.24
CA HIS A 81 20.59 25.95 -17.82
C HIS A 81 20.57 24.49 -17.38
N THR A 82 21.72 23.82 -17.54
CA THR A 82 22.03 22.58 -16.85
C THR A 82 22.04 22.93 -15.36
N SER A 83 20.86 22.89 -14.75
CA SER A 83 20.70 23.10 -13.32
C SER A 83 21.39 21.95 -12.62
N THR A 84 22.67 22.11 -12.31
CA THR A 84 23.41 21.17 -11.48
C THR A 84 22.68 21.08 -10.14
N PRO A 85 22.09 19.92 -9.79
CA PRO A 85 21.28 19.81 -8.58
C PRO A 85 22.10 20.22 -7.36
N ALA A 86 21.52 21.08 -6.52
CA ALA A 86 22.07 21.41 -5.21
C ALA A 86 22.21 20.11 -4.41
N THR A 87 23.42 19.85 -3.91
CA THR A 87 23.87 18.75 -3.03
C THR A 87 23.13 17.42 -3.21
N ARG A 88 23.82 16.43 -3.79
CA ARG A 88 23.30 15.06 -3.89
C ARG A 88 23.06 14.52 -2.46
N THR A 89 21.80 14.34 -2.08
CA THR A 89 21.39 13.75 -0.79
C THR A 89 20.73 12.40 -1.01
N GLY A 90 20.70 11.57 0.03
CA GLY A 90 20.07 10.25 0.00
C GLY A 90 20.76 9.29 -0.97
N LEU A 91 20.01 8.31 -1.47
CA LEU A 91 20.53 7.23 -2.32
C LEU A 91 21.27 7.74 -3.57
N TYR A 92 20.77 8.82 -4.19
CA TYR A 92 21.36 9.39 -5.40
C TYR A 92 22.76 10.01 -5.19
N GLY A 93 23.11 10.35 -3.95
CA GLY A 93 24.42 10.91 -3.59
C GLY A 93 25.46 9.88 -3.19
N LEU A 94 25.08 8.62 -3.02
CA LEU A 94 25.96 7.54 -2.62
C LEU A 94 26.75 6.99 -3.82
N PRO A 95 27.93 6.37 -3.59
CA PRO A 95 28.59 5.58 -4.62
C PRO A 95 27.77 4.35 -5.02
N THR A 96 28.09 3.78 -6.18
CA THR A 96 27.60 2.44 -6.56
C THR A 96 28.07 1.43 -5.52
N ARG A 97 27.23 0.43 -5.24
CA ARG A 97 27.51 -0.63 -4.27
C ARG A 97 27.14 -2.00 -4.86
N GLY A 98 27.59 -3.07 -4.21
CA GLY A 98 27.49 -4.44 -4.71
C GLY A 98 28.76 -4.88 -5.44
N ASP A 99 28.84 -6.15 -5.82
CA ASP A 99 30.06 -6.79 -6.29
C ASP A 99 30.57 -6.26 -7.65
N LEU A 100 29.71 -5.57 -8.41
CA LEU A 100 30.06 -4.94 -9.69
C LEU A 100 30.30 -3.43 -9.57
N ALA A 101 30.43 -2.89 -8.35
CA ALA A 101 30.61 -1.46 -8.13
C ALA A 101 31.91 -0.88 -8.73
N ASP A 102 32.92 -1.73 -8.94
CA ASP A 102 34.23 -1.34 -9.49
C ASP A 102 34.34 -1.53 -11.03
N ASP A 103 33.30 -2.10 -11.67
CA ASP A 103 33.29 -2.31 -13.13
C ASP A 103 32.78 -1.05 -13.87
N GLU A 104 33.66 -0.05 -14.01
CA GLU A 104 33.29 1.24 -14.60
C GLU A 104 32.73 1.13 -16.03
N GLU A 105 33.22 0.17 -16.82
CA GLU A 105 32.77 -0.03 -18.21
C GLU A 105 31.35 -0.60 -18.24
N TRP A 106 31.09 -1.65 -17.46
CA TRP A 106 29.77 -2.24 -17.34
C TRP A 106 28.76 -1.24 -16.77
N LEU A 107 29.12 -0.50 -15.72
CA LEU A 107 28.25 0.51 -15.10
C LEU A 107 27.90 1.64 -16.06
N ALA A 108 28.85 2.10 -16.88
CA ALA A 108 28.60 3.13 -17.89
C ALA A 108 27.61 2.65 -18.96
N ALA A 109 27.74 1.40 -19.41
CA ALA A 109 26.84 0.78 -20.38
C ALA A 109 25.42 0.60 -19.82
N VAL A 110 25.29 0.07 -18.60
CA VAL A 110 23.98 -0.10 -17.93
C VAL A 110 23.30 1.24 -17.67
N THR A 111 24.06 2.28 -17.32
CA THR A 111 23.52 3.65 -17.17
C THR A 111 22.87 4.17 -18.46
N ALA A 112 23.35 3.73 -19.62
CA ALA A 112 22.86 4.14 -20.94
C ALA A 112 21.67 3.31 -21.46
N LEU A 113 21.26 2.25 -20.76
CA LEU A 113 20.11 1.43 -21.16
C LEU A 113 18.82 2.23 -21.21
N ASP A 114 17.91 1.82 -22.10
CA ASP A 114 16.62 2.47 -22.26
C ASP A 114 15.72 2.23 -21.04
N TRP A 115 15.02 3.28 -20.60
CA TRP A 115 14.00 3.21 -19.54
C TRP A 115 12.59 3.15 -20.14
N GLY A 116 12.46 3.29 -21.48
CA GLY A 116 11.19 3.22 -22.17
C GLY A 116 10.47 1.89 -21.91
N PRO A 117 9.17 1.91 -21.58
CA PRO A 117 8.39 0.68 -21.48
C PRO A 117 8.35 0.03 -22.87
N VAL A 118 8.34 -1.30 -22.89
CA VAL A 118 8.21 -2.08 -24.14
C VAL A 118 6.88 -1.76 -24.84
N ASP A 119 5.85 -1.35 -24.08
CA ASP A 119 4.54 -0.95 -24.62
C ASP A 119 3.87 0.18 -23.80
N THR A 120 3.95 1.41 -24.31
CA THR A 120 3.27 2.58 -23.71
C THR A 120 1.75 2.52 -23.82
N SER A 121 1.19 1.65 -24.68
CA SER A 121 -0.27 1.56 -24.87
C SER A 121 -1.00 0.94 -23.69
N LEU A 122 -0.28 0.25 -22.81
CA LEU A 122 -0.79 -0.35 -21.58
C LEU A 122 -0.84 0.63 -20.40
N LEU A 123 -0.26 1.82 -20.55
CA LEU A 123 -0.25 2.81 -19.47
C LEU A 123 -1.63 3.47 -19.33
N PRO A 124 -2.13 3.65 -18.10
CA PRO A 124 -3.30 4.49 -17.85
C PRO A 124 -3.11 5.88 -18.45
N ALA A 125 -4.19 6.43 -19.03
CA ALA A 125 -4.15 7.76 -19.65
C ALA A 125 -3.67 8.81 -18.63
N GLY A 126 -2.59 9.54 -18.99
CA GLY A 126 -1.98 10.57 -18.13
C GLY A 126 -0.94 10.05 -17.14
N MET A 127 -0.64 8.75 -17.14
CA MET A 127 0.53 8.21 -16.43
C MET A 127 1.80 8.55 -17.23
N GLU A 128 2.72 9.29 -16.61
CA GLU A 128 4.05 9.58 -17.15
C GLU A 128 5.06 8.64 -16.51
N VAL A 129 5.81 7.89 -17.33
CA VAL A 129 6.93 7.08 -16.86
C VAL A 129 8.15 7.99 -16.76
N PRO A 130 8.93 7.95 -15.66
CA PRO A 130 10.12 8.78 -15.54
C PRO A 130 11.14 8.40 -16.62
N ASP A 131 11.60 9.39 -17.39
CA ASP A 131 12.68 9.25 -18.37
C ASP A 131 13.79 10.29 -18.10
N PRO A 132 14.59 10.08 -17.04
CA PRO A 132 15.69 10.97 -16.73
C PRO A 132 16.74 10.90 -17.85
N SER A 133 17.35 12.04 -18.19
CA SER A 133 18.43 12.08 -19.19
C SER A 133 19.60 11.17 -18.77
N VAL A 134 20.28 10.50 -19.72
CA VAL A 134 21.42 9.63 -19.42
C VAL A 134 22.49 10.33 -18.55
N GLY A 135 22.76 11.62 -18.77
CA GLY A 135 23.72 12.39 -17.96
C GLY A 135 23.31 12.64 -16.51
N SER A 136 22.03 12.42 -16.16
CA SER A 136 21.54 12.44 -14.78
C SER A 136 21.35 11.04 -14.18
N ARG A 137 21.61 9.98 -14.94
CA ARG A 137 21.51 8.59 -14.47
C ARG A 137 22.78 8.14 -13.77
N ARG A 138 22.63 7.25 -12.80
CA ARG A 138 23.71 6.64 -11.99
C ARG A 138 23.26 5.27 -11.51
N VAL A 139 24.17 4.31 -11.52
CA VAL A 139 23.92 3.01 -10.87
C VAL A 139 24.08 3.17 -9.36
N ALA A 140 23.07 2.76 -8.59
CA ALA A 140 23.10 2.78 -7.12
C ALA A 140 23.43 1.42 -6.52
N PHE A 141 23.12 0.34 -7.24
CA PHE A 141 23.45 -1.04 -6.91
C PHE A 141 23.70 -1.84 -8.18
N ALA A 142 24.74 -2.67 -8.18
CA ALA A 142 25.02 -3.66 -9.22
C ALA A 142 25.68 -4.90 -8.61
N GLY A 143 25.12 -6.07 -8.87
CA GLY A 143 25.66 -7.32 -8.36
C GLY A 143 24.90 -8.54 -8.86
N ASP A 144 25.45 -9.71 -8.57
CA ASP A 144 24.84 -10.99 -8.86
C ASP A 144 24.08 -11.49 -7.62
N VAL A 145 22.87 -12.00 -7.83
CA VAL A 145 22.03 -12.64 -6.79
C VAL A 145 21.55 -13.99 -7.31
N ALA A 146 20.87 -14.77 -6.47
CA ALA A 146 20.41 -16.12 -6.84
C ALA A 146 19.51 -16.15 -8.10
N SER A 147 18.76 -15.08 -8.36
CA SER A 147 17.92 -14.94 -9.56
C SER A 147 18.67 -14.45 -10.82
N GLY A 148 19.95 -14.08 -10.72
CA GLY A 148 20.78 -13.60 -11.83
C GLY A 148 21.43 -12.25 -11.55
N ARG A 149 21.86 -11.54 -12.60
CA ARG A 149 22.49 -10.22 -12.49
C ARG A 149 21.44 -9.12 -12.33
N VAL A 150 21.68 -8.18 -11.41
CA VAL A 150 20.75 -7.11 -11.07
C VAL A 150 21.45 -5.76 -11.07
N ALA A 151 20.78 -4.73 -11.61
CA ALA A 151 21.19 -3.34 -11.47
C ALA A 151 20.04 -2.43 -11.04
N LEU A 152 20.31 -1.51 -10.14
CA LEU A 152 19.44 -0.38 -9.82
C LEU A 152 20.02 0.90 -10.40
N VAL A 153 19.33 1.51 -11.36
CA VAL A 153 19.72 2.79 -11.93
C VAL A 153 18.78 3.87 -11.41
N LEU A 154 19.36 4.95 -10.89
CA LEU A 154 18.65 6.14 -10.43
C LEU A 154 18.87 7.28 -11.41
N GLY A 155 17.90 8.16 -11.58
CA GLY A 155 18.05 9.34 -12.43
C GLY A 155 17.20 10.52 -11.98
N MET A 156 17.71 11.73 -12.19
CA MET A 156 16.95 12.95 -11.88
C MET A 156 16.14 13.40 -13.09
N ASP A 157 14.83 13.53 -12.90
CA ASP A 157 13.91 14.21 -13.83
C ASP A 157 13.30 15.43 -13.12
N GLY A 158 13.83 16.61 -13.43
CA GLY A 158 13.52 17.84 -12.71
C GLY A 158 13.88 17.75 -11.22
N ARG A 159 12.86 17.61 -10.36
CA ARG A 159 13.01 17.46 -8.90
C ARG A 159 12.70 16.05 -8.41
N ASN A 160 12.26 15.17 -9.30
CA ASN A 160 11.86 13.82 -8.96
C ASN A 160 13.07 12.90 -9.14
N LEU A 161 13.24 11.97 -8.20
CA LEU A 161 14.20 10.89 -8.31
C LEU A 161 13.47 9.70 -8.94
N GLY A 162 13.77 9.43 -10.20
CA GLY A 162 13.33 8.22 -10.90
C GLY A 162 14.25 7.05 -10.60
N PHE A 163 13.73 5.83 -10.69
CA PHE A 163 14.49 4.59 -10.58
C PHE A 163 14.03 3.56 -11.61
N ALA A 164 14.95 2.72 -12.05
CA ALA A 164 14.70 1.55 -12.88
C ALA A 164 15.55 0.38 -12.39
N TRP A 165 14.92 -0.79 -12.31
CA TRP A 165 15.59 -2.05 -12.05
C TRP A 165 15.86 -2.76 -13.37
N PHE A 166 17.05 -3.30 -13.53
CA PHE A 166 17.43 -4.13 -14.67
C PHE A 166 17.85 -5.51 -14.20
N LEU A 167 17.47 -6.53 -14.97
CA LEU A 167 17.73 -7.94 -14.71
C LEU A 167 18.36 -8.59 -15.93
N GLY A 168 19.28 -9.52 -15.70
CA GLY A 168 19.85 -10.39 -16.71
C GLY A 168 20.09 -11.80 -16.15
N PRO A 169 20.49 -12.76 -17.00
CA PRO A 169 21.05 -14.02 -16.52
C PRO A 169 22.29 -13.78 -15.62
N GLU A 170 22.78 -14.84 -14.98
CA GLU A 170 24.11 -14.82 -14.36
C GLU A 170 25.15 -14.42 -15.42
N ASP A 171 26.12 -13.59 -15.03
CA ASP A 171 27.15 -13.06 -15.92
C ASP A 171 26.68 -12.19 -17.09
N ALA A 172 25.43 -11.68 -17.05
CA ALA A 172 24.89 -10.88 -18.15
C ALA A 172 25.78 -9.67 -18.52
N GLU A 173 26.04 -9.55 -19.82
CA GLU A 173 26.58 -8.32 -20.41
C GLU A 173 25.53 -7.20 -20.38
N PRO A 174 25.92 -5.91 -20.47
CA PRO A 174 24.98 -4.80 -20.39
C PRO A 174 23.82 -4.86 -21.40
N ASP A 175 24.05 -5.38 -22.62
CA ASP A 175 23.03 -5.52 -23.66
C ASP A 175 22.10 -6.74 -23.47
N GLU A 176 22.43 -7.62 -22.53
CA GLU A 176 21.58 -8.74 -22.10
C GLU A 176 20.67 -8.37 -20.92
N MET A 177 20.88 -7.19 -20.31
CA MET A 177 20.06 -6.67 -19.23
C MET A 177 18.75 -6.08 -19.78
N ALA A 178 17.63 -6.42 -19.16
CA ALA A 178 16.30 -5.92 -19.49
C ALA A 178 15.64 -5.24 -18.28
N LEU A 179 14.71 -4.32 -18.52
CA LEU A 179 13.92 -3.73 -17.44
C LEU A 179 13.19 -4.83 -16.66
N ALA A 180 13.35 -4.82 -15.34
CA ALA A 180 12.70 -5.75 -14.44
C ALA A 180 11.20 -5.49 -14.34
N THR A 181 10.81 -4.23 -14.42
CA THR A 181 9.45 -3.72 -14.20
C THR A 181 9.42 -2.27 -14.71
N MET A 182 8.24 -1.67 -14.77
CA MET A 182 8.08 -0.27 -15.16
C MET A 182 8.89 0.66 -14.22
N PRO A 183 9.65 1.63 -14.75
CA PRO A 183 10.35 2.62 -13.93
C PRO A 183 9.41 3.40 -13.01
N GLY A 184 9.91 3.76 -11.84
CA GLY A 184 9.12 4.44 -10.80
C GLY A 184 9.78 5.71 -10.30
N VAL A 185 9.08 6.42 -9.41
CA VAL A 185 9.60 7.59 -8.69
C VAL A 185 9.67 7.30 -7.20
N VAL A 186 10.68 7.82 -6.52
CA VAL A 186 10.88 7.64 -5.07
C VAL A 186 11.25 8.97 -4.41
N GLY A 187 10.92 9.09 -3.12
CA GLY A 187 11.43 10.19 -2.31
C GLY A 187 12.95 10.10 -2.14
N ALA A 188 13.63 11.24 -2.01
CA ALA A 188 15.10 11.28 -1.93
C ALA A 188 15.70 10.43 -0.78
N ASP A 189 14.97 10.28 0.32
CA ASP A 189 15.36 9.50 1.50
C ASP A 189 14.68 8.11 1.56
N GLY A 190 14.02 7.69 0.48
CA GLY A 190 13.32 6.42 0.43
C GLY A 190 14.25 5.23 0.17
N PHE A 191 13.85 4.04 0.62
CA PHE A 191 14.49 2.80 0.19
C PHE A 191 13.88 2.31 -1.13
N LEU A 192 14.61 1.44 -1.83
CA LEU A 192 14.16 0.77 -3.04
C LEU A 192 14.38 -0.73 -2.89
N GLY A 193 13.34 -1.52 -3.14
CA GLY A 193 13.41 -2.97 -3.11
C GLY A 193 12.88 -3.59 -4.38
N LEU A 194 13.44 -4.75 -4.71
CA LEU A 194 13.04 -5.62 -5.81
C LEU A 194 12.80 -7.02 -5.27
N VAL A 195 11.69 -7.63 -5.68
CA VAL A 195 11.46 -9.07 -5.53
C VAL A 195 11.50 -9.69 -6.91
N ASP A 196 12.39 -10.66 -7.10
CA ASP A 196 12.64 -11.27 -8.40
C ASP A 196 12.79 -12.79 -8.27
N ALA A 197 12.49 -13.49 -9.35
CA ALA A 197 12.50 -14.94 -9.43
C ALA A 197 13.03 -15.33 -10.81
N PRO A 198 13.79 -16.42 -10.94
CA PRO A 198 14.28 -16.86 -12.26
C PRO A 198 13.13 -17.25 -13.22
N SER A 199 11.97 -17.59 -12.67
CA SER A 199 10.72 -17.82 -13.41
C SER A 199 9.51 -17.59 -12.50
N PRO A 200 8.30 -17.39 -13.06
CA PRO A 200 7.08 -17.22 -12.26
C PRO A 200 6.72 -18.42 -11.37
N ASP A 201 7.19 -19.61 -11.74
CA ASP A 201 6.93 -20.87 -11.02
C ASP A 201 8.07 -21.25 -10.06
N ALA A 202 9.09 -20.38 -9.90
CA ALA A 202 10.19 -20.65 -9.01
C ALA A 202 9.71 -20.69 -7.55
N LEU A 203 10.15 -21.70 -6.80
CA LEU A 203 9.81 -21.87 -5.38
C LEU A 203 10.57 -20.90 -4.46
N GLU A 204 11.65 -20.33 -4.98
CA GLU A 204 12.51 -19.39 -4.28
C GLU A 204 12.58 -18.09 -5.11
N GLN A 205 12.50 -16.97 -4.40
CA GLN A 205 12.66 -15.64 -4.95
C GLN A 205 13.82 -14.95 -4.23
N SER A 206 14.39 -13.92 -4.86
CA SER A 206 15.39 -13.04 -4.29
C SER A 206 14.73 -11.72 -3.93
N LEU A 207 14.81 -11.35 -2.65
CA LEU A 207 14.51 -10.02 -2.16
C LEU A 207 15.81 -9.22 -2.12
N ILE A 208 15.86 -8.10 -2.84
CA ILE A 208 16.95 -7.14 -2.83
C ILE A 208 16.41 -5.83 -2.27
N VAL A 209 17.05 -5.25 -1.27
CA VAL A 209 16.66 -3.95 -0.68
C VAL A 209 17.88 -3.04 -0.60
N VAL A 210 17.77 -1.86 -1.18
CA VAL A 210 18.80 -0.82 -1.23
C VAL A 210 18.31 0.40 -0.45
N ALA A 211 18.99 0.72 0.65
CA ALA A 211 18.74 1.90 1.47
C ALA A 211 20.02 2.69 1.78
N THR A 212 19.95 3.63 2.72
CA THR A 212 21.12 4.43 3.11
C THR A 212 21.99 3.64 4.09
N PRO A 213 23.34 3.70 3.98
CA PRO A 213 24.22 3.08 4.95
C PRO A 213 23.89 3.48 6.40
N GLY A 214 23.85 2.49 7.29
CA GLY A 214 23.48 2.66 8.70
C GLY A 214 21.98 2.62 8.99
N ASP A 215 21.11 2.49 7.97
CA ASP A 215 19.73 2.08 8.17
C ASP A 215 19.69 0.60 8.63
N THR A 216 18.64 0.22 9.38
CA THR A 216 18.33 -1.18 9.73
C THR A 216 17.13 -1.65 8.93
N MET A 217 17.09 -2.93 8.56
CA MET A 217 15.98 -3.51 7.81
C MET A 217 15.49 -4.78 8.47
N THR A 218 14.17 -4.92 8.52
CA THR A 218 13.52 -6.18 8.88
C THR A 218 12.54 -6.53 7.79
N TRP A 219 12.65 -7.74 7.25
CA TRP A 219 11.64 -8.33 6.41
C TRP A 219 10.55 -8.96 7.29
N LYS A 220 9.29 -8.76 6.93
CA LYS A 220 8.15 -9.43 7.56
C LYS A 220 7.84 -10.70 6.79
N GLY A 221 8.15 -11.83 7.42
CA GLY A 221 7.76 -13.14 6.94
C GLY A 221 6.27 -13.42 7.14
N PRO A 222 5.82 -14.60 6.70
CA PRO A 222 4.44 -15.00 6.86
C PRO A 222 4.08 -15.05 8.35
N SER A 223 2.92 -14.48 8.67
CA SER A 223 2.40 -14.52 10.04
C SER A 223 1.88 -15.91 10.35
N ILE A 224 1.94 -16.31 11.63
CA ILE A 224 1.38 -17.57 12.11
C ILE A 224 0.25 -17.26 13.08
N VAL A 225 -0.91 -17.86 12.86
CA VAL A 225 -2.05 -17.70 13.78
C VAL A 225 -2.16 -18.92 14.67
N SER A 226 -2.03 -18.70 15.98
CA SER A 226 -2.16 -19.75 16.99
C SER A 226 -3.62 -20.18 17.18
N ALA A 227 -3.85 -21.31 17.86
CA ALA A 227 -5.19 -21.79 18.16
C ALA A 227 -6.00 -20.84 19.08
N SER A 228 -5.34 -19.93 19.81
CA SER A 228 -6.00 -18.90 20.61
C SER A 228 -6.41 -17.67 19.78
N GLY A 229 -6.06 -17.63 18.49
CA GLY A 229 -6.29 -16.48 17.62
C GLY A 229 -5.22 -15.38 17.74
N GLU A 230 -4.13 -15.65 18.47
CA GLU A 230 -2.99 -14.72 18.53
C GLU A 230 -2.18 -14.82 17.22
N VAL A 231 -1.82 -13.67 16.67
CA VAL A 231 -0.99 -13.54 15.47
C VAL A 231 0.45 -13.35 15.89
N ASP A 232 1.32 -14.27 15.48
CA ASP A 232 2.77 -14.16 15.61
C ASP A 232 3.36 -13.64 14.29
N GLU A 233 3.65 -12.35 14.26
CA GLU A 233 4.30 -11.70 13.12
C GLU A 233 5.77 -12.14 13.07
N GLN A 234 6.14 -12.90 12.06
CA GLN A 234 7.54 -13.29 11.85
C GLN A 234 8.31 -12.09 11.29
N THR A 235 9.28 -11.58 12.04
CA THR A 235 10.19 -10.54 11.55
C THR A 235 11.60 -11.07 11.51
N VAL A 236 12.22 -11.02 10.33
CA VAL A 236 13.58 -11.47 10.10
C VAL A 236 14.45 -10.24 9.86
N PRO A 237 15.47 -9.96 10.71
CA PRO A 237 16.44 -8.92 10.40
C PRO A 237 17.21 -9.30 9.14
N LEU A 238 17.36 -8.35 8.22
CA LEU A 238 18.17 -8.57 7.03
C LEU A 238 19.64 -8.27 7.36
N ASP A 239 20.54 -9.14 6.90
CA ASP A 239 21.97 -8.88 6.94
C ASP A 239 22.29 -7.81 5.90
N LEU A 240 22.89 -6.70 6.35
CA LEU A 240 23.14 -5.54 5.52
C LEU A 240 24.63 -5.35 5.26
N ASP A 241 24.97 -5.15 4.00
CA ASP A 241 26.28 -4.66 3.58
C ASP A 241 26.13 -3.29 2.90
N ASP A 242 26.74 -2.27 3.50
CA ASP A 242 26.63 -0.86 3.08
C ASP A 242 25.20 -0.37 2.73
N GLY A 243 24.21 -0.83 3.51
CA GLY A 243 22.80 -0.48 3.31
C GLY A 243 22.11 -1.28 2.20
N ILE A 244 22.71 -2.37 1.73
CA ILE A 244 22.09 -3.37 0.85
C ILE A 244 21.78 -4.62 1.66
N GLY A 245 20.53 -5.09 1.59
CA GLY A 245 20.15 -6.41 2.08
C GLY A 245 19.71 -7.30 0.94
N THR A 246 20.21 -8.53 0.89
CA THR A 246 19.69 -9.58 0.01
C THR A 246 19.17 -10.73 0.86
N HIS A 247 18.06 -11.33 0.43
CA HIS A 247 17.48 -12.48 1.13
C HIS A 247 16.79 -13.42 0.15
N GLU A 248 17.04 -14.72 0.30
CA GLU A 248 16.29 -15.75 -0.39
C GLU A 248 15.02 -16.05 0.38
N VAL A 249 13.93 -16.23 -0.36
CA VAL A 249 12.60 -16.25 0.20
C VAL A 249 11.73 -17.30 -0.48
N SER A 250 11.09 -18.16 0.30
CA SER A 250 10.30 -19.28 -0.21
C SER A 250 8.84 -18.90 -0.48
N VAL A 251 8.44 -18.77 -1.74
CA VAL A 251 7.06 -18.38 -2.10
C VAL A 251 5.99 -19.43 -1.79
N PRO A 252 4.70 -19.03 -1.70
CA PRO A 252 4.13 -17.70 -1.94
C PRO A 252 3.87 -16.91 -0.66
N PHE A 253 4.26 -15.64 -0.62
CA PHE A 253 3.83 -14.74 0.45
C PHE A 253 3.93 -13.25 0.08
N THR A 254 3.30 -12.41 0.88
CA THR A 254 3.35 -10.95 0.73
C THR A 254 4.63 -10.39 1.31
N TRP A 255 5.25 -9.47 0.59
CA TRP A 255 6.51 -8.87 0.97
C TRP A 255 6.29 -7.51 1.66
N ASP A 256 6.71 -7.39 2.91
CA ASP A 256 6.81 -6.09 3.59
C ASP A 256 8.21 -5.97 4.21
N VAL A 257 8.84 -4.82 3.99
CA VAL A 257 10.15 -4.51 4.54
C VAL A 257 10.02 -3.22 5.35
N ASP A 258 10.34 -3.30 6.63
CA ASP A 258 10.45 -2.12 7.48
C ASP A 258 11.91 -1.64 7.49
N VAL A 259 12.15 -0.51 6.82
CA VAL A 259 13.45 0.14 6.81
C VAL A 259 13.42 1.32 7.79
N ARG A 260 14.37 1.35 8.71
CA ARG A 260 14.48 2.42 9.72
C ARG A 260 15.86 3.05 9.69
N GLY A 261 15.88 4.37 9.64
CA GLY A 261 17.13 5.12 9.72
C GLY A 261 17.59 5.41 11.15
N PRO A 262 18.71 6.15 11.28
CA PRO A 262 19.24 6.58 12.57
C PRO A 262 18.16 7.25 13.45
N GLY A 263 18.07 6.84 14.70
CA GLY A 263 17.02 7.31 15.61
C GLY A 263 15.67 6.61 15.44
N ASN A 264 15.65 5.44 14.77
CA ASN A 264 14.46 4.60 14.61
C ASN A 264 13.33 5.28 13.80
N GLN A 265 13.68 6.20 12.90
CA GLN A 265 12.73 6.83 12.00
C GLN A 265 12.42 5.87 10.84
N ARG A 266 11.13 5.53 10.66
CA ARG A 266 10.68 4.74 9.51
C ARG A 266 10.95 5.50 8.20
N ARG A 267 11.57 4.82 7.24
CA ARG A 267 11.76 5.30 5.87
C ARG A 267 10.54 4.94 5.03
N GLY A 268 10.12 5.85 4.16
CA GLY A 268 9.27 5.46 3.03
C GLY A 268 10.11 4.69 2.01
N GLY A 269 9.47 4.07 1.03
CA GLY A 269 10.18 3.41 -0.04
C GLY A 269 9.24 2.80 -1.05
N SER A 270 9.83 2.09 -2.01
CA SER A 270 9.10 1.29 -2.98
C SER A 270 9.68 -0.12 -2.96
N LEU A 271 8.81 -1.12 -2.86
CA LEU A 271 9.12 -2.51 -3.08
C LEU A 271 8.34 -2.94 -4.32
N THR A 272 9.03 -3.50 -5.31
CA THR A 272 8.42 -3.83 -6.60
C THR A 272 8.72 -5.28 -6.96
N ASP A 273 7.72 -6.00 -7.48
CA ASP A 273 7.93 -7.31 -8.08
C ASP A 273 8.42 -7.14 -9.52
N SER A 274 9.42 -7.92 -9.91
CA SER A 274 9.82 -8.04 -11.31
C SER A 274 8.69 -8.66 -12.16
N ASP A 275 8.63 -8.32 -13.44
CA ASP A 275 7.73 -8.95 -14.40
C ASP A 275 8.04 -10.45 -14.57
N ARG A 276 9.29 -10.88 -14.31
CA ARG A 276 9.73 -12.29 -14.34
C ARG A 276 9.21 -13.11 -13.15
N SER A 277 9.02 -12.48 -11.98
CA SER A 277 8.43 -13.13 -10.80
C SER A 277 6.90 -13.14 -10.81
N ARG A 278 6.26 -12.37 -11.71
CA ARG A 278 4.81 -12.35 -11.83
C ARG A 278 4.30 -13.56 -12.63
N PRO A 279 3.27 -14.27 -12.14
CA PRO A 279 2.54 -15.27 -12.93
C PRO A 279 2.08 -14.69 -14.27
N GLY A 280 2.35 -15.40 -15.37
CA GLY A 280 1.96 -14.96 -16.71
C GLY A 280 0.44 -14.86 -16.89
N GLY A 281 -0.02 -13.83 -17.61
CA GLY A 281 -1.43 -13.71 -18.03
C GLY A 281 -2.25 -12.64 -17.30
N SER A 282 -1.67 -11.92 -16.36
CA SER A 282 -2.32 -10.82 -15.67
C SER A 282 -1.49 -9.56 -15.80
N ALA A 283 -2.11 -8.47 -16.28
CA ALA A 283 -1.51 -7.13 -16.25
C ALA A 283 -1.20 -6.66 -14.81
N GLN A 284 -1.62 -7.45 -13.80
CA GLN A 284 -1.44 -7.26 -12.37
C GLN A 284 -0.80 -8.47 -11.65
N GLY A 285 -0.30 -9.51 -12.35
CA GLY A 285 0.30 -10.68 -11.70
C GLY A 285 -0.64 -11.58 -10.88
N ILE A 286 -1.98 -11.45 -11.03
CA ILE A 286 -2.99 -12.35 -10.43
C ILE A 286 -2.68 -13.82 -10.81
N PRO A 287 -2.27 -14.68 -9.86
CA PRO A 287 -2.09 -16.11 -10.11
C PRO A 287 -3.44 -16.82 -10.34
N ALA A 288 -3.37 -18.08 -10.78
CA ALA A 288 -4.53 -18.95 -11.04
C ALA A 288 -5.57 -18.97 -9.89
N ASP A 289 -6.84 -19.15 -10.29
CA ASP A 289 -8.06 -19.15 -9.48
C ASP A 289 -7.88 -19.65 -8.04
N VAL A 290 -7.84 -18.73 -7.08
CA VAL A 290 -8.13 -19.08 -5.68
C VAL A 290 -9.57 -19.54 -5.62
N ALA A 291 -9.77 -20.84 -5.35
CA ALA A 291 -11.09 -21.42 -5.19
C ALA A 291 -11.73 -20.87 -3.89
N ILE A 292 -12.58 -19.86 -4.04
CA ILE A 292 -13.39 -19.33 -2.94
C ILE A 292 -14.69 -20.12 -2.90
N ALA A 293 -14.96 -20.77 -1.77
CA ALA A 293 -16.22 -21.44 -1.52
C ALA A 293 -17.36 -20.41 -1.42
N ASP A 294 -18.47 -20.69 -2.11
CA ASP A 294 -19.67 -19.87 -2.06
C ASP A 294 -20.89 -20.75 -1.72
N PRO A 295 -20.99 -21.21 -0.46
CA PRO A 295 -22.08 -22.09 -0.04
C PRO A 295 -23.46 -21.41 -0.09
N ARG A 296 -23.49 -20.08 -0.26
CA ARG A 296 -24.71 -19.26 -0.23
C ARG A 296 -25.11 -18.68 -1.59
N GLY A 297 -24.40 -19.02 -2.66
CA GLY A 297 -24.69 -18.54 -4.02
C GLY A 297 -24.53 -17.02 -4.22
N LEU A 298 -23.75 -16.36 -3.37
CA LEU A 298 -23.53 -14.92 -3.36
C LEU A 298 -22.59 -14.43 -4.47
N ALA A 299 -21.78 -15.32 -5.05
CA ALA A 299 -20.78 -14.97 -6.08
C ALA A 299 -21.41 -14.42 -7.37
N THR A 300 -22.72 -14.61 -7.57
CA THR A 300 -23.44 -13.99 -8.69
C THR A 300 -23.60 -12.47 -8.56
N MET A 301 -23.34 -11.93 -7.37
CA MET A 301 -23.42 -10.50 -7.05
C MET A 301 -22.04 -9.82 -6.96
N THR A 302 -20.95 -10.56 -7.10
CA THR A 302 -19.56 -10.10 -6.86
C THR A 302 -18.77 -9.94 -8.15
N VAL A 303 -17.70 -9.13 -8.10
CA VAL A 303 -16.72 -9.04 -9.20
C VAL A 303 -15.62 -10.07 -8.95
N ARG A 304 -15.76 -11.24 -9.57
CA ARG A 304 -15.00 -12.47 -9.23
C ARG A 304 -13.48 -12.34 -9.33
N ASP A 305 -12.96 -11.60 -10.31
CA ASP A 305 -11.52 -11.53 -10.57
C ASP A 305 -10.78 -10.82 -9.42
N ASN A 306 -11.37 -9.76 -8.86
CA ASN A 306 -10.80 -9.05 -7.72
C ASN A 306 -10.83 -9.91 -6.44
N ALA A 307 -11.91 -10.68 -6.24
CA ALA A 307 -12.07 -11.54 -5.08
C ALA A 307 -10.95 -12.58 -4.98
N ALA A 308 -10.61 -13.23 -6.09
CA ALA A 308 -9.54 -14.24 -6.13
C ALA A 308 -8.17 -13.61 -5.81
N TYR A 309 -7.88 -12.44 -6.39
CA TYR A 309 -6.66 -11.69 -6.09
C TYR A 309 -6.54 -11.34 -4.60
N ILE A 310 -7.59 -10.77 -4.02
CA ILE A 310 -7.59 -10.35 -2.61
C ILE A 310 -7.47 -11.57 -1.68
N ALA A 311 -8.23 -12.63 -1.95
CA ALA A 311 -8.13 -13.86 -1.18
C ALA A 311 -6.71 -14.42 -1.25
N ARG A 312 -6.06 -14.37 -2.42
CA ARG A 312 -4.66 -14.75 -2.57
C ARG A 312 -3.74 -13.90 -1.71
N SER A 313 -3.87 -12.57 -1.75
CA SER A 313 -3.04 -11.68 -0.93
C SER A 313 -3.18 -11.94 0.58
N VAL A 314 -4.38 -12.31 1.04
CA VAL A 314 -4.59 -12.71 2.45
C VAL A 314 -3.96 -14.07 2.74
N LEU A 315 -4.10 -15.05 1.84
CA LEU A 315 -3.47 -16.37 2.01
C LEU A 315 -1.94 -16.28 2.04
N ASP A 316 -1.37 -15.46 1.16
CA ASP A 316 0.06 -15.24 1.01
C ASP A 316 0.66 -14.62 2.29
N GLU A 317 -0.05 -13.74 3.00
CA GLU A 317 0.38 -13.19 4.30
C GLU A 317 0.61 -14.26 5.38
N TYR A 318 -0.08 -15.39 5.28
CA TYR A 318 0.02 -16.52 6.21
C TYR A 318 0.71 -17.74 5.62
N ALA A 319 1.28 -17.62 4.40
CA ALA A 319 1.82 -18.73 3.61
C ALA A 319 0.85 -19.94 3.51
N LEU A 320 -0.44 -19.67 3.31
CA LEU A 320 -1.48 -20.69 3.24
C LEU A 320 -1.84 -21.06 1.80
N GLY A 321 -2.05 -22.36 1.55
CA GLY A 321 -2.72 -22.84 0.35
C GLY A 321 -4.23 -22.64 0.43
N ALA A 322 -4.88 -22.33 -0.70
CA ALA A 322 -6.34 -22.20 -0.75
C ALA A 322 -7.09 -23.49 -0.33
N ALA A 323 -6.50 -24.66 -0.62
CA ALA A 323 -7.05 -25.96 -0.22
C ALA A 323 -7.04 -26.15 1.31
N ASP A 324 -6.01 -25.65 1.98
CA ASP A 324 -5.85 -25.76 3.43
C ASP A 324 -6.72 -24.73 4.16
N ALA A 325 -6.76 -23.51 3.66
CA ALA A 325 -7.44 -22.38 4.30
C ALA A 325 -8.95 -22.31 4.01
N GLN A 326 -9.38 -22.89 2.89
CA GLN A 326 -10.76 -22.89 2.39
C GLN A 326 -11.44 -21.51 2.46
N PRO A 327 -10.91 -20.48 1.76
CA PRO A 327 -11.53 -19.16 1.69
C PRO A 327 -13.02 -19.29 1.35
N THR A 328 -13.88 -18.62 2.10
CA THR A 328 -15.33 -18.72 1.96
C THR A 328 -15.95 -17.33 1.88
N LEU A 329 -16.80 -17.09 0.89
CA LEU A 329 -17.63 -15.88 0.78
C LEU A 329 -18.79 -15.98 1.78
N LEU A 330 -18.76 -15.15 2.81
CA LEU A 330 -19.70 -15.16 3.92
C LEU A 330 -20.90 -14.26 3.66
N ALA A 331 -20.67 -13.01 3.26
CA ALA A 331 -21.74 -12.08 2.96
C ALA A 331 -21.31 -11.12 1.86
N ALA A 332 -22.26 -10.64 1.06
CA ALA A 332 -22.01 -9.64 0.04
C ALA A 332 -23.21 -8.70 -0.10
N GLY A 333 -22.96 -7.43 -0.42
CA GLY A 333 -24.03 -6.49 -0.70
C GLY A 333 -23.59 -5.03 -0.81
N PRO A 334 -24.49 -4.14 -1.23
CA PRO A 334 -24.20 -2.72 -1.35
C PRO A 334 -23.89 -2.09 0.01
N LEU A 335 -22.94 -1.16 0.01
CA LEU A 335 -22.56 -0.33 1.15
C LEU A 335 -22.98 1.12 0.93
N GLY A 336 -23.29 1.80 2.03
CA GLY A 336 -23.73 3.18 2.04
C GLY A 336 -25.17 3.40 1.59
N VAL A 337 -25.71 4.58 1.94
CA VAL A 337 -27.07 4.99 1.55
C VAL A 337 -27.20 5.20 0.03
N ARG A 338 -26.08 5.51 -0.64
CA ARG A 338 -26.02 5.73 -2.08
C ARG A 338 -25.83 4.44 -2.89
N GLY A 339 -25.41 3.34 -2.26
CA GLY A 339 -25.18 2.06 -2.91
C GLY A 339 -24.11 2.11 -4.01
N ASP A 340 -23.23 3.11 -3.98
CA ASP A 340 -22.11 3.26 -4.91
C ASP A 340 -20.91 2.40 -4.53
N MET A 341 -20.82 1.99 -3.27
CA MET A 341 -19.86 0.99 -2.81
C MET A 341 -20.52 -0.38 -2.64
N PHE A 342 -19.70 -1.41 -2.68
CA PHE A 342 -20.08 -2.79 -2.48
C PHE A 342 -19.09 -3.44 -1.52
N GLY A 343 -19.59 -4.32 -0.67
CA GLY A 343 -18.84 -5.00 0.37
C GLY A 343 -18.93 -6.51 0.20
N GLU A 344 -17.80 -7.18 0.37
CA GLU A 344 -17.69 -8.63 0.35
C GLU A 344 -16.94 -9.09 1.60
N LEU A 345 -17.64 -9.80 2.47
CA LEU A 345 -17.12 -10.38 3.70
C LEU A 345 -16.70 -11.81 3.43
N TYR A 346 -15.43 -12.09 3.67
CA TYR A 346 -14.83 -13.41 3.53
C TYR A 346 -14.36 -13.93 4.87
N GLY A 347 -14.09 -15.23 4.93
CA GLY A 347 -13.26 -15.79 5.98
C GLY A 347 -12.51 -17.03 5.55
N LEU A 348 -11.58 -17.45 6.40
CA LEU A 348 -10.75 -18.64 6.21
C LEU A 348 -10.51 -19.34 7.55
N THR A 349 -10.00 -20.57 7.48
CA THR A 349 -9.55 -21.33 8.65
C THR A 349 -8.05 -21.54 8.58
N HIS A 350 -7.32 -21.12 9.61
CA HIS A 350 -5.87 -21.33 9.71
C HIS A 350 -5.54 -22.79 10.00
N LEU A 351 -4.29 -23.21 9.77
CA LEU A 351 -3.82 -24.58 10.09
C LEU A 351 -3.97 -24.94 11.58
N SER A 352 -3.98 -23.93 12.46
CA SER A 352 -4.24 -24.08 13.89
C SER A 352 -5.71 -24.34 14.23
N GLY A 353 -6.62 -24.17 13.26
CA GLY A 353 -8.08 -24.21 13.41
C GLY A 353 -8.70 -22.88 13.87
N ALA A 354 -7.89 -21.85 14.13
CA ALA A 354 -8.39 -20.49 14.32
C ALA A 354 -9.07 -19.99 13.02
N THR A 355 -10.03 -19.08 13.14
CA THR A 355 -10.77 -18.56 11.98
C THR A 355 -10.60 -17.07 11.85
N GLU A 356 -10.39 -16.58 10.64
CA GLU A 356 -10.21 -15.17 10.36
C GLU A 356 -11.26 -14.69 9.37
N VAL A 357 -11.61 -13.41 9.46
CA VAL A 357 -12.49 -12.74 8.51
C VAL A 357 -11.84 -11.47 8.02
N TRP A 358 -12.13 -11.11 6.77
CA TRP A 358 -11.76 -9.83 6.19
C TRP A 358 -12.91 -9.30 5.34
N LEU A 359 -13.00 -7.98 5.27
CA LEU A 359 -13.95 -7.27 4.45
C LEU A 359 -13.21 -6.60 3.30
N THR A 360 -13.68 -6.83 2.09
CA THR A 360 -13.30 -6.07 0.90
C THR A 360 -14.38 -5.05 0.60
N THR A 361 -14.01 -3.80 0.34
CA THR A 361 -14.91 -2.78 -0.19
C THR A 361 -14.39 -2.20 -1.49
N TYR A 362 -15.28 -1.91 -2.44
CA TYR A 362 -14.93 -1.31 -3.73
C TYR A 362 -16.13 -0.60 -4.34
N VAL A 363 -15.92 0.14 -5.43
CA VAL A 363 -16.96 0.81 -6.21
C VAL A 363 -17.19 0.03 -7.50
N PRO A 364 -18.29 -0.75 -7.65
CA PRO A 364 -18.49 -1.60 -8.83
C PRO A 364 -18.49 -0.84 -10.16
N SER A 365 -18.94 0.42 -10.14
CA SER A 365 -18.96 1.30 -11.31
C SER A 365 -17.59 1.84 -11.72
N ARG A 366 -16.55 1.60 -10.91
CA ARG A 366 -15.18 2.05 -11.10
C ARG A 366 -14.21 0.93 -10.70
N PRO A 367 -14.14 -0.17 -11.47
CA PRO A 367 -13.22 -1.27 -11.16
C PRO A 367 -11.76 -0.82 -11.03
N ASP A 368 -11.38 0.24 -11.76
CA ASP A 368 -10.03 0.82 -11.71
C ASP A 368 -9.75 1.68 -10.45
N SER A 369 -10.77 1.96 -9.62
CA SER A 369 -10.60 2.74 -8.39
C SER A 369 -9.95 1.96 -7.25
N GLY A 370 -9.61 0.69 -7.49
CA GLY A 370 -9.05 -0.22 -6.51
C GLY A 370 -10.10 -0.73 -5.53
N PHE A 371 -9.60 -1.37 -4.48
CA PHE A 371 -10.39 -1.92 -3.39
C PHE A 371 -9.70 -1.58 -2.06
N GLN A 372 -10.46 -1.63 -0.97
CA GLN A 372 -9.94 -1.53 0.39
C GLN A 372 -10.17 -2.86 1.10
N ILE A 373 -9.14 -3.36 1.77
CA ILE A 373 -9.23 -4.56 2.62
C ILE A 373 -9.19 -4.11 4.08
N SER A 374 -10.16 -4.58 4.87
CA SER A 374 -10.17 -4.44 6.32
C SER A 374 -10.10 -5.83 6.95
N ARG A 375 -9.01 -6.11 7.66
CA ARG A 375 -8.81 -7.38 8.37
C ARG A 375 -9.31 -7.27 9.81
N PHE A 376 -9.73 -8.38 10.38
CA PHE A 376 -10.18 -8.46 11.75
C PHE A 376 -9.35 -9.48 12.51
N PRO A 377 -9.11 -9.28 13.83
CA PRO A 377 -8.36 -10.23 14.62
C PRO A 377 -8.93 -11.66 14.49
N PRO A 378 -8.07 -12.67 14.29
CA PRO A 378 -8.52 -14.05 14.23
C PRO A 378 -9.25 -14.46 15.51
N ALA A 379 -10.30 -15.24 15.36
CA ALA A 379 -10.99 -15.86 16.47
C ALA A 379 -10.31 -17.20 16.82
N PRO A 380 -10.26 -17.57 18.12
CA PRO A 380 -9.71 -18.84 18.55
C PRO A 380 -10.46 -20.02 17.91
N VAL A 381 -9.81 -21.19 17.95
CA VAL A 381 -10.43 -22.49 17.67
C VAL A 381 -11.74 -22.62 18.44
N GLY A 382 -12.79 -23.09 17.75
CA GLY A 382 -14.10 -23.29 18.34
C GLY A 382 -15.14 -23.62 17.29
N GLN A 383 -16.14 -22.75 17.17
CA GLN A 383 -17.17 -22.89 16.14
C GLN A 383 -16.57 -22.71 14.76
N ALA A 384 -16.96 -23.57 13.82
CA ALA A 384 -16.59 -23.43 12.42
C ALA A 384 -17.09 -22.08 11.87
N LEU A 385 -16.41 -21.55 10.86
CA LEU A 385 -16.70 -20.24 10.30
C LEU A 385 -18.18 -20.07 9.91
N MET A 386 -18.77 -21.11 9.31
CA MET A 386 -20.18 -21.13 8.88
C MET A 386 -21.18 -21.31 10.02
N ASP A 387 -20.73 -21.72 11.21
CA ASP A 387 -21.55 -21.93 12.41
C ASP A 387 -21.57 -20.68 13.33
N ARG A 388 -20.94 -19.58 12.91
CA ARG A 388 -20.83 -18.33 13.69
C ARG A 388 -21.74 -17.24 13.15
N VAL A 389 -22.22 -16.39 14.06
CA VAL A 389 -22.79 -15.09 13.70
C VAL A 389 -21.66 -14.08 13.61
N ILE A 390 -21.38 -13.61 12.40
CA ILE A 390 -20.32 -12.63 12.09
C ILE A 390 -21.02 -11.39 11.54
N ALA A 391 -20.81 -10.25 12.20
CA ALA A 391 -21.40 -8.98 11.78
C ALA A 391 -20.33 -7.89 11.72
N VAL A 392 -20.12 -7.34 10.52
CA VAL A 392 -19.08 -6.34 10.25
C VAL A 392 -19.69 -5.06 9.71
N SER A 393 -19.40 -3.95 10.39
CA SER A 393 -19.86 -2.61 10.04
C SER A 393 -18.81 -1.91 9.18
N ALA A 394 -19.24 -1.35 8.06
CA ALA A 394 -18.43 -0.52 7.17
C ALA A 394 -19.32 0.48 6.43
N GLU A 395 -18.84 1.73 6.31
CA GLU A 395 -19.42 2.75 5.43
C GLU A 395 -20.95 2.86 5.53
N SER A 396 -21.44 3.11 6.74
CA SER A 396 -22.88 3.26 7.01
C SER A 396 -23.73 2.01 6.80
N CYS A 397 -23.12 0.84 6.68
CA CYS A 397 -23.76 -0.44 6.45
C CYS A 397 -23.21 -1.53 7.38
N LEU A 398 -23.96 -2.62 7.51
CA LEU A 398 -23.58 -3.82 8.25
C LEU A 398 -23.77 -5.04 7.34
N LEU A 399 -22.71 -5.84 7.17
CA LEU A 399 -22.79 -7.16 6.58
C LEU A 399 -22.95 -8.19 7.70
N VAL A 400 -23.84 -9.16 7.51
CA VAL A 400 -24.12 -10.22 8.47
C VAL A 400 -24.01 -11.57 7.78
N SER A 401 -23.30 -12.49 8.42
CA SER A 401 -23.22 -13.92 8.10
C SER A 401 -23.67 -14.71 9.33
N ALA A 402 -24.53 -15.71 9.13
CA ALA A 402 -25.06 -16.57 10.18
C ALA A 402 -25.33 -17.98 9.65
N PRO A 403 -25.35 -19.02 10.50
CA PRO A 403 -25.51 -20.41 10.05
C PRO A 403 -26.86 -20.64 9.37
N GLU A 404 -27.89 -20.06 9.97
CA GLU A 404 -29.27 -20.08 9.52
C GLU A 404 -29.97 -18.79 9.95
N GLY A 405 -31.19 -18.58 9.47
CA GLY A 405 -32.01 -17.42 9.80
C GLY A 405 -32.44 -16.61 8.58
N VAL A 406 -33.51 -15.85 8.76
CA VAL A 406 -34.13 -15.01 7.71
C VAL A 406 -34.05 -13.53 8.06
N GLN A 407 -33.68 -13.19 9.29
CA GLN A 407 -33.60 -11.80 9.76
C GLN A 407 -32.52 -11.64 10.82
N ALA A 408 -31.73 -10.57 10.73
CA ALA A 408 -30.83 -10.11 11.76
C ALA A 408 -31.40 -8.85 12.42
N GLN A 409 -31.57 -8.86 13.74
CA GLN A 409 -31.85 -7.69 14.56
C GLN A 409 -30.53 -7.10 15.04
N VAL A 410 -30.27 -5.83 14.75
CA VAL A 410 -29.11 -5.12 15.29
C VAL A 410 -29.52 -4.44 16.59
N LEU A 411 -28.76 -4.70 17.65
CA LEU A 411 -29.08 -4.32 19.02
C LEU A 411 -28.03 -3.35 19.59
N ASP A 412 -28.49 -2.40 20.39
CA ASP A 412 -27.61 -1.63 21.26
C ASP A 412 -27.20 -2.43 22.52
N ARG A 413 -26.42 -1.79 23.40
CA ARG A 413 -25.97 -2.41 24.67
C ARG A 413 -27.10 -2.70 25.65
N ALA A 414 -28.24 -2.03 25.53
CA ALA A 414 -29.42 -2.25 26.36
C ALA A 414 -30.34 -3.34 25.79
N GLY A 415 -30.04 -3.87 24.60
CA GLY A 415 -30.85 -4.86 23.90
C GLY A 415 -32.01 -4.25 23.10
N VAL A 416 -32.02 -2.93 22.89
CA VAL A 416 -33.00 -2.25 22.04
C VAL A 416 -32.66 -2.53 20.58
N VAL A 417 -33.67 -2.90 19.78
CA VAL A 417 -33.53 -3.11 18.34
C VAL A 417 -33.40 -1.75 17.65
N LEU A 418 -32.23 -1.53 17.03
CA LEU A 418 -31.90 -0.33 16.27
C LEU A 418 -32.39 -0.42 14.83
N THR A 419 -32.19 -1.59 14.21
CA THR A 419 -32.61 -1.88 12.83
C THR A 419 -32.73 -3.39 12.62
N THR A 420 -33.28 -3.80 11.48
CA THR A 420 -33.33 -5.20 11.06
C THR A 420 -32.83 -5.36 9.63
N ILE A 421 -32.10 -6.44 9.37
CA ILE A 421 -31.51 -6.77 8.07
C ILE A 421 -32.10 -8.10 7.60
N PRO A 422 -32.71 -8.18 6.41
CA PRO A 422 -33.16 -9.45 5.87
C PRO A 422 -31.96 -10.33 5.53
N LEU A 423 -32.06 -11.62 5.83
CA LEU A 423 -31.04 -12.61 5.50
C LEU A 423 -31.57 -13.58 4.44
N THR A 424 -30.75 -13.83 3.42
CA THR A 424 -30.95 -14.88 2.43
C THR A 424 -29.88 -15.94 2.66
N GLN A 425 -30.31 -17.17 2.98
CA GLN A 425 -29.39 -18.27 3.32
C GLN A 425 -28.40 -17.90 4.44
N GLY A 426 -28.85 -17.12 5.43
CA GLY A 426 -28.02 -16.68 6.55
C GLY A 426 -27.08 -15.50 6.25
N ALA A 427 -27.09 -14.93 5.03
CA ALA A 427 -26.30 -13.75 4.68
C ALA A 427 -27.17 -12.54 4.34
N GLY A 428 -26.71 -11.34 4.68
CA GLY A 428 -27.37 -10.10 4.27
C GLY A 428 -26.52 -8.86 4.51
N ALA A 429 -26.88 -7.78 3.84
CA ALA A 429 -26.32 -6.45 4.05
C ALA A 429 -27.44 -5.44 4.23
N GLY A 430 -27.26 -4.47 5.11
CA GLY A 430 -28.26 -3.44 5.35
C GLY A 430 -27.68 -2.16 5.95
N PRO A 431 -28.45 -1.06 5.95
CA PRO A 431 -27.99 0.22 6.49
C PRO A 431 -27.77 0.14 7.99
N MET A 432 -26.64 0.68 8.46
CA MET A 432 -26.29 0.78 9.87
C MET A 432 -25.41 2.01 10.13
N ASN A 433 -26.00 3.04 10.74
CA ASN A 433 -25.32 4.32 11.06
C ASN A 433 -25.22 4.62 12.56
N ASP A 434 -25.79 3.77 13.40
CA ASP A 434 -25.87 4.02 14.83
C ASP A 434 -24.57 3.57 15.52
N PRO A 435 -23.82 4.50 16.14
CA PRO A 435 -22.60 4.18 16.87
C PRO A 435 -22.85 3.42 18.18
N ASN A 436 -24.11 3.14 18.54
CA ASN A 436 -24.45 2.31 19.69
C ASN A 436 -24.70 0.84 19.31
N ALA A 437 -24.72 0.50 18.01
CA ALA A 437 -24.82 -0.88 17.56
C ALA A 437 -23.68 -1.71 18.17
N SER A 438 -24.04 -2.80 18.85
CA SER A 438 -23.11 -3.60 19.65
C SER A 438 -23.22 -5.10 19.39
N LYS A 439 -24.40 -5.57 18.99
CA LYS A 439 -24.71 -6.99 18.86
C LYS A 439 -25.71 -7.22 17.73
N VAL A 440 -25.62 -8.37 17.08
CA VAL A 440 -26.63 -8.90 16.18
C VAL A 440 -27.28 -10.13 16.81
N ARG A 441 -28.61 -10.20 16.71
CA ARG A 441 -29.42 -11.37 17.02
C ARG A 441 -30.08 -11.88 15.75
N VAL A 442 -29.87 -13.14 15.43
CA VAL A 442 -30.40 -13.77 14.22
C VAL A 442 -31.64 -14.57 14.56
N LEU A 443 -32.69 -14.40 13.74
CA LEU A 443 -33.98 -15.03 13.89
C LEU A 443 -34.29 -15.96 12.72
N ASP A 444 -34.95 -17.08 13.00
CA ASP A 444 -35.56 -17.93 11.99
C ASP A 444 -36.91 -17.36 11.49
N ALA A 445 -37.56 -18.07 10.56
CA ALA A 445 -38.86 -17.67 10.01
C ALA A 445 -40.01 -17.69 11.02
N ALA A 446 -39.86 -18.40 12.15
CA ALA A 446 -40.82 -18.42 13.25
C ALA A 446 -40.56 -17.29 14.27
N GLY A 447 -39.47 -16.52 14.10
CA GLY A 447 -39.04 -15.48 15.03
C GLY A 447 -38.24 -15.99 16.23
N SER A 448 -37.82 -17.27 16.22
CA SER A 448 -36.98 -17.85 17.26
C SER A 448 -35.53 -17.44 17.06
N VAL A 449 -34.80 -17.23 18.15
CA VAL A 449 -33.37 -16.87 18.10
C VAL A 449 -32.54 -18.09 17.77
N VAL A 450 -31.80 -18.02 16.65
CA VAL A 450 -30.90 -19.11 16.19
C VAL A 450 -29.43 -18.81 16.48
N GLY A 451 -29.07 -17.55 16.72
CA GLY A 451 -27.71 -17.17 17.06
C GLY A 451 -27.57 -15.70 17.42
N GLU A 452 -26.47 -15.37 18.07
CA GLU A 452 -26.12 -13.99 18.40
C GLU A 452 -24.60 -13.78 18.26
N GLY A 453 -24.17 -12.58 17.86
CA GLY A 453 -22.75 -12.24 17.70
C GLY A 453 -22.50 -10.74 17.89
N PRO A 454 -21.27 -10.32 18.23
CA PRO A 454 -20.94 -8.89 18.35
C PRO A 454 -20.96 -8.20 16.98
N VAL A 455 -21.16 -6.88 16.99
CA VAL A 455 -20.87 -6.03 15.82
C VAL A 455 -19.42 -5.59 15.88
N THR A 456 -18.63 -5.97 14.88
CA THR A 456 -17.24 -5.52 14.70
C THR A 456 -17.21 -4.37 13.68
N ARG A 457 -16.33 -3.39 13.85
CA ARG A 457 -16.23 -2.22 12.95
C ARG A 457 -14.93 -2.27 12.15
N ALA A 458 -15.03 -2.01 10.86
CA ALA A 458 -13.85 -1.81 10.03
C ALA A 458 -13.11 -0.53 10.47
N GLY A 459 -11.80 -0.65 10.76
CA GLY A 459 -10.93 0.49 11.10
C GLY A 459 -10.83 0.86 12.59
N GLU A 460 -11.47 0.10 13.48
CA GLU A 460 -11.17 0.07 14.93
C GLU A 460 -10.21 -1.09 15.22
#